data_AF-R7BEW2-F1
#
_entry.id   AF-R7BEW2-F1
#
_cell.length_a   1.000
_cell.length_b   1.000
_cell.length_c   1.000
_cell.angle_alpha   90.00
_cell.angle_beta   90.00
_cell.angle_gamma   90.00
#
_symmetry.space_group_name_H-M   'P 1'
#
loop_
_entity.id
_entity.type
_entity.pdbx_description
1 polymer ?
#
loop_
_entity_poly.entity_id
_entity_poly.type
_entity_poly.pdbx_seq_one_letter_code
_entity_poly.pdbx_strand_id
1 'polypeptide(L)'
;MKKILAVFCSLVIIATIFIACSNIQQTSGDNKQESENSSSTTESTTARTTEDLSTKFKEAETNKIYPALKKDFDSSFPYEIASYTSYYLSSNETRTKNIHEAVDHLNSVVIPAGKTFSFNQTVGKRTVLAGYEAAKVVQGDEFVDGLGGGICQVSSTVFQSVLRANLQIKVRACHSLEISYVPLGGDATVQWNSQDFQFVNNSDSDIRLSVTANDGTLTCTVEAKKDINPGKVDIKIKKDGKSYVLTRSVNGEVNYTTYSKYSKPKTEKTTKKSDKKDKDKKDKDKKDKDKKSTKKKSD
;
A
#
# COMPACT_ATOMS: atom_id res chain seq x y z
N MET A 1 55.50 6.44 51.98
CA MET A 1 56.17 5.41 52.81
C MET A 1 55.65 4.02 52.37
N LYS A 2 56.51 2.98 52.36
CA LYS A 2 56.26 1.50 52.35
C LYS A 2 54.92 0.97 51.73
N LYS A 3 54.84 0.26 50.59
CA LYS A 3 55.38 -1.06 50.11
C LYS A 3 54.68 -2.33 50.67
N ILE A 4 54.64 -3.40 49.83
CA ILE A 4 54.34 -4.86 50.04
C ILE A 4 52.88 -5.27 49.65
N LEU A 5 52.54 -6.16 48.68
CA LEU A 5 52.89 -7.56 48.26
C LEU A 5 52.13 -8.65 49.08
N ALA A 6 51.62 -9.81 48.63
CA ALA A 6 51.68 -10.64 47.38
C ALA A 6 50.24 -11.13 46.99
N VAL A 7 49.84 -11.62 45.79
CA VAL A 7 50.19 -12.80 44.94
C VAL A 7 50.06 -14.17 45.62
N PHE A 8 49.16 -15.04 45.09
CA PHE A 8 49.40 -16.49 44.95
C PHE A 8 48.62 -17.10 43.76
N CYS A 9 49.30 -17.94 42.99
CA CYS A 9 48.74 -18.71 41.86
C CYS A 9 48.90 -20.22 42.12
N SER A 10 47.90 -21.02 41.74
CA SER A 10 47.98 -22.46 41.44
C SER A 10 46.65 -22.89 40.79
N LEU A 11 46.52 -23.11 39.47
CA LEU A 11 47.07 -24.20 38.64
C LEU A 11 46.88 -25.61 39.22
N VAL A 12 45.90 -26.37 38.69
CA VAL A 12 46.09 -27.76 38.23
C VAL A 12 45.21 -27.99 36.98
N ILE A 13 45.78 -28.66 35.97
CA ILE A 13 45.13 -29.11 34.74
C ILE A 13 44.91 -30.63 34.86
N ILE A 14 43.74 -31.15 34.47
CA ILE A 14 43.60 -32.55 34.04
C ILE A 14 42.72 -32.57 32.78
N ALA A 15 43.16 -33.34 31.78
CA ALA A 15 42.54 -33.47 30.46
C ALA A 15 42.25 -34.95 30.11
N THR A 16 41.55 -35.18 28.99
CA THR A 16 41.20 -36.49 28.40
C THR A 16 40.09 -37.25 29.18
N ILE A 17 39.21 -38.06 28.57
CA ILE A 17 39.39 -38.97 27.42
C ILE A 17 38.19 -38.91 26.43
N PHE A 18 38.49 -39.08 25.13
CA PHE A 18 37.53 -39.38 24.06
C PHE A 18 37.22 -40.89 24.01
N ILE A 19 35.95 -41.29 23.90
CA ILE A 19 35.56 -42.57 23.27
C ILE A 19 34.34 -42.32 22.38
N ALA A 20 34.45 -42.75 21.12
CA ALA A 20 33.33 -42.85 20.18
C ALA A 20 33.06 -44.34 19.90
N CYS A 21 31.81 -44.71 19.62
CA CYS A 21 31.49 -45.85 18.78
C CYS A 21 30.02 -45.82 18.33
N SER A 22 29.81 -45.86 17.02
CA SER A 22 28.51 -46.15 16.39
C SER A 22 28.38 -47.65 16.13
N ASN A 23 27.15 -48.20 16.12
CA ASN A 23 26.54 -48.93 14.98
C ASN A 23 25.55 -50.05 15.36
N ILE A 24 24.43 -50.09 14.61
CA ILE A 24 23.78 -51.31 14.02
C ILE A 24 23.12 -52.28 15.05
N GLN A 25 21.92 -52.84 14.87
CA GLN A 25 21.29 -53.38 13.65
C GLN A 25 19.74 -53.33 13.65
N GLN A 26 19.16 -53.52 12.46
CA GLN A 26 17.72 -53.76 12.24
C GLN A 26 17.30 -55.19 12.60
N THR A 27 16.02 -55.39 12.89
CA THR A 27 15.30 -56.63 12.52
C THR A 27 13.94 -56.30 11.90
N SER A 28 13.60 -56.98 10.81
CA SER A 28 12.46 -56.72 9.93
C SER A 28 11.20 -57.52 10.30
N GLY A 29 10.04 -57.18 9.71
CA GLY A 29 8.86 -58.07 9.70
C GLY A 29 7.55 -57.41 9.23
N ASP A 30 7.14 -57.68 7.99
CA ASP A 30 5.86 -57.22 7.40
C ASP A 30 4.62 -57.94 7.98
N ASN A 31 3.48 -57.24 8.10
CA ASN A 31 2.31 -57.51 7.22
C ASN A 31 1.11 -56.55 7.36
N LYS A 32 0.24 -56.58 6.33
CA LYS A 32 -1.07 -55.89 6.23
C LYS A 32 -2.13 -56.45 7.19
N GLN A 33 -3.10 -55.63 7.63
CA GLN A 33 -4.49 -55.63 7.09
C GLN A 33 -5.35 -54.44 7.60
N GLU A 34 -6.59 -54.38 7.09
CA GLU A 34 -7.51 -53.24 6.93
C GLU A 34 -8.30 -52.74 8.17
N SER A 35 -8.73 -51.46 8.07
CA SER A 35 -10.04 -50.89 8.49
C SER A 35 -10.39 -50.86 10.01
N GLU A 36 -11.20 -49.92 10.55
CA GLU A 36 -12.27 -49.06 10.02
C GLU A 36 -12.13 -47.60 10.53
N ASN A 37 -12.28 -46.57 9.68
CA ASN A 37 -13.47 -45.73 9.49
C ASN A 37 -13.99 -44.93 10.71
N SER A 38 -13.72 -43.62 10.73
CA SER A 38 -14.64 -42.62 11.30
C SER A 38 -14.59 -41.34 10.47
N SER A 39 -15.67 -41.10 9.73
CA SER A 39 -15.80 -40.00 8.78
C SER A 39 -16.01 -38.65 9.49
N SER A 40 -15.26 -37.63 9.07
CA SER A 40 -15.60 -36.23 9.29
C SER A 40 -15.36 -35.45 8.01
N THR A 41 -16.44 -35.16 7.29
CA THR A 41 -16.43 -34.50 6.00
C THR A 41 -16.23 -32.99 6.18
N THR A 42 -14.99 -32.50 6.00
CA THR A 42 -14.75 -31.07 5.84
C THR A 42 -14.71 -30.72 4.36
N GLU A 43 -15.75 -30.06 3.86
CA GLU A 43 -15.85 -29.66 2.45
C GLU A 43 -14.78 -28.62 2.09
N SER A 44 -13.68 -29.08 1.46
CA SER A 44 -12.62 -28.22 0.95
C SER A 44 -13.10 -27.41 -0.26
N THR A 45 -13.80 -26.31 0.03
CA THR A 45 -14.23 -25.33 -0.96
C THR A 45 -13.00 -24.67 -1.58
N THR A 46 -12.55 -25.24 -2.69
CA THR A 46 -11.35 -24.79 -3.41
C THR A 46 -11.68 -23.54 -4.21
N ALA A 47 -11.68 -22.39 -3.54
CA ALA A 47 -11.76 -21.09 -4.18
C ALA A 47 -10.49 -20.84 -5.02
N ARG A 48 -10.56 -21.16 -6.32
CA ARG A 48 -9.50 -20.85 -7.29
C ARG A 48 -9.44 -19.33 -7.51
N THR A 49 -8.59 -18.65 -6.75
CA THR A 49 -8.19 -17.27 -7.06
C THR A 49 -7.26 -17.28 -8.27
N THR A 50 -7.68 -16.66 -9.36
CA THR A 50 -6.80 -16.37 -10.49
C THR A 50 -5.92 -15.17 -10.13
N GLU A 51 -4.75 -15.40 -9.51
CA GLU A 51 -3.67 -14.39 -9.55
C GLU A 51 -3.24 -14.25 -11.03
N ASP A 52 -3.46 -13.06 -11.62
CA ASP A 52 -2.98 -12.76 -12.97
C ASP A 52 -1.46 -12.57 -12.97
N LEU A 53 -0.75 -13.66 -13.25
CA LEU A 53 0.70 -13.71 -13.36
C LEU A 53 1.26 -13.11 -14.67
N SER A 54 0.44 -12.45 -15.51
CA SER A 54 0.86 -11.98 -16.84
C SER A 54 1.74 -10.72 -16.84
N THR A 55 1.86 -10.01 -15.71
CA THR A 55 2.57 -8.72 -15.63
C THR A 55 4.09 -8.86 -15.47
N LYS A 56 4.79 -9.12 -16.58
CA LYS A 56 6.27 -9.11 -16.67
C LYS A 56 6.87 -7.70 -16.55
N PHE A 57 6.99 -7.20 -15.32
CA PHE A 57 7.84 -6.05 -15.00
C PHE A 57 9.26 -6.49 -14.63
N LYS A 58 10.28 -5.67 -14.94
CA LYS A 58 11.68 -5.97 -14.58
C LYS A 58 11.96 -5.58 -13.13
N GLU A 59 12.23 -6.59 -12.31
CA GLU A 59 12.45 -6.57 -10.85
C GLU A 59 13.81 -5.95 -10.43
N ALA A 60 14.17 -4.78 -10.98
CA ALA A 60 15.53 -4.25 -10.85
C ALA A 60 15.83 -3.59 -9.49
N GLU A 61 14.90 -2.81 -8.93
CA GLU A 61 15.13 -2.01 -7.71
C GLU A 61 14.48 -2.57 -6.43
N THR A 62 13.62 -3.59 -6.54
CA THR A 62 12.91 -4.19 -5.40
C THR A 62 13.76 -5.20 -4.60
N ASN A 63 14.95 -5.55 -5.09
CA ASN A 63 15.86 -6.50 -4.44
C ASN A 63 16.51 -5.96 -3.15
N LYS A 64 16.51 -4.64 -2.93
CA LYS A 64 17.11 -4.05 -1.73
C LYS A 64 16.13 -4.07 -0.55
N ILE A 65 16.21 -5.11 0.27
CA ILE A 65 15.51 -5.19 1.55
C ILE A 65 16.11 -4.15 2.52
N TYR A 66 15.25 -3.32 3.12
CA TYR A 66 15.59 -2.42 4.21
C TYR A 66 15.27 -3.08 5.56
N PRO A 67 15.94 -2.69 6.66
CA PRO A 67 15.56 -3.13 7.99
C PRO A 67 14.09 -2.76 8.27
N ALA A 68 13.34 -3.69 8.87
CA ALA A 68 11.95 -3.46 9.22
C ALA A 68 11.81 -2.22 10.12
N LEU A 69 10.97 -1.28 9.70
CA LEU A 69 10.61 -0.11 10.50
C LEU A 69 9.61 -0.51 11.58
N LYS A 70 9.59 0.24 12.68
CA LYS A 70 8.69 0.00 13.81
C LYS A 70 7.61 1.07 13.86
N LYS A 71 6.42 0.70 14.35
CA LYS A 71 5.41 1.67 14.76
C LYS A 71 5.68 2.12 16.20
N ASP A 72 5.40 3.38 16.49
CA ASP A 72 5.54 3.98 17.81
C ASP A 72 4.38 4.96 18.07
N PHE A 73 3.37 4.47 18.78
CA PHE A 73 2.18 5.24 19.17
C PHE A 73 2.39 5.99 20.49
N ASP A 74 3.33 5.54 21.32
CA ASP A 74 3.49 5.98 22.71
C ASP A 74 4.51 7.13 22.86
N SER A 75 5.58 7.13 22.04
CA SER A 75 6.57 8.21 22.04
C SER A 75 5.99 9.52 21.49
N SER A 76 6.40 10.63 22.09
CA SER A 76 6.09 11.96 21.59
C SER A 76 6.95 12.32 20.38
N PHE A 77 6.29 12.76 19.31
CA PHE A 77 6.89 13.43 18.15
C PHE A 77 6.19 14.79 17.99
N PRO A 78 6.50 15.79 18.85
CA PRO A 78 5.65 16.98 19.01
C PRO A 78 5.83 18.05 17.92
N TYR A 79 6.81 17.87 17.03
CA TYR A 79 7.13 18.85 15.98
C TYR A 79 6.61 18.38 14.62
N GLU A 80 5.56 19.04 14.09
CA GLU A 80 5.18 18.87 12.69
C GLU A 80 6.20 19.55 11.78
N ILE A 81 6.82 18.79 10.87
CA ILE A 81 7.71 19.33 9.83
C ILE A 81 6.88 19.77 8.60
N ALA A 82 5.96 18.91 8.16
CA ALA A 82 5.03 19.21 7.09
C ALA A 82 3.86 18.22 7.01
N SER A 83 2.71 18.71 6.57
CA SER A 83 1.55 17.88 6.21
C SER A 83 1.14 18.03 4.74
N TYR A 84 0.39 17.05 4.25
CA TYR A 84 -0.34 17.11 2.98
C TYR A 84 -1.61 16.27 3.04
N THR A 85 -2.67 16.79 2.42
CA THR A 85 -3.99 16.17 2.33
C THR A 85 -4.39 15.97 0.88
N SER A 86 -4.97 14.80 0.58
CA SER A 86 -5.69 14.52 -0.65
C SER A 86 -7.10 14.03 -0.34
N TYR A 87 -7.98 14.02 -1.35
CA TYR A 87 -9.40 13.69 -1.17
C TYR A 87 -9.80 12.45 -1.97
N TYR A 88 -10.74 11.67 -1.44
CA TYR A 88 -11.30 10.49 -2.07
C TYR A 88 -12.82 10.43 -1.86
N LEU A 89 -13.52 9.73 -2.76
CA LEU A 89 -14.95 9.47 -2.61
C LEU A 89 -15.14 8.36 -1.57
N SER A 90 -15.53 8.73 -0.35
CA SER A 90 -15.83 7.79 0.75
C SER A 90 -16.98 6.82 0.41
N SER A 91 -17.89 7.22 -0.48
CA SER A 91 -18.95 6.36 -1.03
C SER A 91 -18.44 5.22 -1.92
N ASN A 92 -17.16 5.22 -2.31
CA ASN A 92 -16.52 4.04 -2.90
C ASN A 92 -15.94 3.18 -1.77
N GLU A 93 -16.79 2.32 -1.20
CA GLU A 93 -16.50 1.52 0.00
C GLU A 93 -15.23 0.67 -0.16
N THR A 94 -15.14 -0.11 -1.23
CA THR A 94 -13.99 -1.00 -1.50
C THR A 94 -12.68 -0.23 -1.71
N ARG A 95 -12.69 0.91 -2.41
CA ARG A 95 -11.52 1.78 -2.52
C ARG A 95 -11.15 2.42 -1.17
N THR A 96 -12.14 2.73 -0.34
CA THR A 96 -11.96 3.30 1.00
C THR A 96 -11.32 2.29 1.94
N LYS A 97 -11.78 1.04 1.96
CA LYS A 97 -11.15 -0.05 2.72
C LYS A 97 -9.68 -0.26 2.35
N ASN A 98 -9.37 -0.30 1.04
CA ASN A 98 -7.98 -0.39 0.57
C ASN A 98 -7.09 0.78 1.03
N ILE A 99 -7.66 1.99 1.14
CA ILE A 99 -6.95 3.16 1.68
C ILE A 99 -6.73 2.97 3.18
N HIS A 100 -7.75 2.54 3.93
CA HIS A 100 -7.67 2.27 5.38
C HIS A 100 -6.60 1.21 5.69
N GLU A 101 -6.59 0.07 5.01
CA GLU A 101 -5.58 -0.98 5.19
C GLU A 101 -4.14 -0.45 5.01
N ALA A 102 -3.89 0.32 3.93
CA ALA A 102 -2.58 0.92 3.73
C ALA A 102 -2.23 2.00 4.77
N VAL A 103 -3.23 2.76 5.23
CA VAL A 103 -3.05 3.77 6.29
C VAL A 103 -2.72 3.09 7.62
N ASP A 104 -3.39 1.99 7.96
CA ASP A 104 -3.10 1.22 9.16
C ASP A 104 -1.67 0.69 9.15
N HIS A 105 -1.17 0.22 8.01
CA HIS A 105 0.24 -0.16 7.83
C HIS A 105 1.24 1.01 8.03
N LEU A 106 0.90 2.22 7.62
CA LEU A 106 1.77 3.39 7.61
C LEU A 106 1.72 4.25 8.88
N ASN A 107 0.58 4.28 9.56
CA ASN A 107 0.35 5.18 10.67
C ASN A 107 1.28 4.84 11.85
N SER A 108 1.85 5.88 12.43
CA SER A 108 2.85 5.86 13.48
C SER A 108 4.16 5.13 13.13
N VAL A 109 4.46 4.86 11.85
CA VAL A 109 5.75 4.29 11.44
C VAL A 109 6.87 5.29 11.67
N VAL A 110 7.91 4.86 12.38
CA VAL A 110 9.11 5.65 12.69
C VAL A 110 10.22 5.34 11.70
N ILE A 111 10.81 6.39 11.12
CA ILE A 111 11.99 6.32 10.26
C ILE A 111 13.16 6.95 11.02
N PRO A 112 14.11 6.17 11.55
CA PRO A 112 15.24 6.72 12.28
C PRO A 112 16.15 7.59 11.39
N ALA A 113 16.92 8.49 12.01
CA ALA A 113 17.88 9.34 11.30
C ALA A 113 18.83 8.51 10.40
N GLY A 114 19.04 8.96 9.17
CA GLY A 114 19.85 8.30 8.15
C GLY A 114 19.26 7.01 7.55
N LYS A 115 18.03 6.59 7.91
CA LYS A 115 17.40 5.38 7.36
C LYS A 115 16.54 5.68 6.14
N THR A 116 16.38 4.66 5.29
CA THR A 116 15.50 4.70 4.11
C THR A 116 14.15 4.09 4.45
N PHE A 117 13.08 4.77 4.04
CA PHE A 117 11.73 4.23 3.99
C PHE A 117 11.46 3.62 2.61
N SER A 118 10.70 2.52 2.58
CA SER A 118 10.12 1.94 1.35
C SER A 118 8.63 1.76 1.57
N PHE A 119 7.82 2.30 0.66
CA PHE A 119 6.36 2.20 0.75
C PHE A 119 5.91 0.75 0.65
N ASN A 120 6.43 0.01 -0.34
CA ASN A 120 6.11 -1.40 -0.51
C ASN A 120 6.55 -2.23 0.71
N GLN A 121 7.77 -2.08 1.21
CA GLN A 121 8.22 -2.91 2.35
C GLN A 121 7.49 -2.59 3.66
N THR A 122 6.86 -1.42 3.77
CA THR A 122 6.02 -1.04 4.93
C THR A 122 4.58 -1.55 4.78
N VAL A 123 4.02 -1.51 3.57
CA VAL A 123 2.60 -1.81 3.28
C VAL A 123 2.35 -3.26 2.82
N GLY A 124 3.38 -3.98 2.37
CA GLY A 124 3.30 -5.41 2.02
C GLY A 124 2.69 -5.72 0.64
N LYS A 125 2.58 -7.02 0.30
CA LYS A 125 1.94 -7.49 -0.95
C LYS A 125 0.43 -7.26 -0.85
N ARG A 126 -0.15 -6.60 -1.86
CA ARG A 126 -1.59 -6.34 -1.93
C ARG A 126 -2.30 -7.64 -2.33
N THR A 127 -2.88 -8.33 -1.35
CA THR A 127 -3.60 -9.61 -1.51
C THR A 127 -4.89 -9.60 -0.70
N VAL A 128 -5.83 -10.48 -1.06
CA VAL A 128 -7.10 -10.66 -0.31
C VAL A 128 -6.84 -11.10 1.14
N LEU A 129 -5.80 -11.90 1.38
CA LEU A 129 -5.40 -12.33 2.74
C LEU A 129 -4.83 -11.18 3.59
N ALA A 130 -4.35 -10.11 2.94
CA ALA A 130 -3.89 -8.88 3.58
C ALA A 130 -4.95 -7.77 3.51
N GLY A 131 -6.25 -8.12 3.54
CA GLY A 131 -7.36 -7.17 3.61
C GLY A 131 -7.74 -6.48 2.30
N TYR A 132 -6.94 -6.58 1.23
CA TYR A 132 -7.17 -5.80 0.02
C TYR A 132 -8.28 -6.38 -0.89
N GLU A 133 -9.22 -5.51 -1.24
CA GLU A 133 -10.33 -5.77 -2.14
C GLU A 133 -10.08 -5.23 -3.57
N ALA A 134 -10.88 -5.67 -4.55
CA ALA A 134 -10.76 -5.25 -5.95
C ALA A 134 -11.42 -3.89 -6.22
N ALA A 135 -10.65 -2.90 -6.66
CA ALA A 135 -11.11 -1.56 -7.04
C ALA A 135 -10.40 -1.08 -8.32
N LYS A 136 -10.80 0.07 -8.87
CA LYS A 136 -10.13 0.63 -10.06
C LYS A 136 -8.65 0.92 -9.80
N VAL A 137 -7.79 0.31 -10.62
CA VAL A 137 -6.33 0.50 -10.70
C VAL A 137 -5.96 0.95 -12.12
N VAL A 138 -4.77 1.54 -12.29
CA VAL A 138 -4.21 1.84 -13.62
C VAL A 138 -3.41 0.62 -14.10
N GLN A 139 -3.77 0.07 -15.26
CA GLN A 139 -2.98 -0.97 -15.93
C GLN A 139 -2.76 -0.57 -17.39
N GLY A 140 -1.49 -0.32 -17.76
CA GLY A 140 -1.15 0.15 -19.10
C GLY A 140 -1.74 1.54 -19.41
N ASP A 141 -2.71 1.58 -20.31
CA ASP A 141 -3.40 2.79 -20.80
C ASP A 141 -4.90 2.84 -20.43
N GLU A 142 -5.34 2.00 -19.50
CA GLU A 142 -6.74 1.93 -19.04
C GLU A 142 -6.90 1.75 -17.53
N PHE A 143 -8.11 2.05 -17.04
CA PHE A 143 -8.52 1.74 -15.68
C PHE A 143 -9.23 0.38 -15.67
N VAL A 144 -8.68 -0.57 -14.92
CA VAL A 144 -9.24 -1.93 -14.76
C VAL A 144 -9.57 -2.18 -13.29
N ASP A 145 -10.38 -3.19 -13.01
CA ASP A 145 -10.59 -3.65 -11.64
C ASP A 145 -9.40 -4.53 -11.22
N GLY A 146 -8.77 -4.21 -10.08
CA GLY A 146 -7.62 -4.93 -9.56
C GLY A 146 -7.46 -4.73 -8.05
N LEU A 147 -6.71 -5.63 -7.40
CA LEU A 147 -6.52 -5.58 -5.95
C LEU A 147 -5.73 -4.31 -5.55
N GLY A 148 -6.20 -3.62 -4.51
CA GLY A 148 -5.53 -2.42 -4.02
C GLY A 148 -5.78 -1.15 -4.86
N GLY A 149 -6.92 -1.02 -5.52
CA GLY A 149 -7.36 0.28 -6.03
C GLY A 149 -7.49 1.30 -4.90
N GLY A 150 -6.77 2.43 -5.00
CA GLY A 150 -6.64 3.46 -3.95
C GLY A 150 -5.22 3.62 -3.39
N ILE A 151 -4.39 2.58 -3.44
CA ILE A 151 -3.07 2.53 -2.79
C ILE A 151 -2.09 3.58 -3.32
N CYS A 152 -2.07 3.85 -4.62
CA CYS A 152 -1.20 4.88 -5.20
C CYS A 152 -1.58 6.30 -4.75
N GLN A 153 -2.81 6.54 -4.28
CA GLN A 153 -3.19 7.81 -3.66
C GLN A 153 -2.56 7.94 -2.26
N VAL A 154 -2.48 6.85 -1.50
CA VAL A 154 -1.78 6.83 -0.20
C VAL A 154 -0.29 7.12 -0.40
N SER A 155 0.36 6.41 -1.33
CA SER A 155 1.76 6.68 -1.72
C SER A 155 1.98 8.13 -2.18
N SER A 156 1.08 8.67 -3.02
CA SER A 156 1.19 10.06 -3.49
C SER A 156 0.97 11.09 -2.38
N THR A 157 0.12 10.80 -1.40
CA THR A 157 -0.07 11.68 -0.22
C THR A 157 1.20 11.68 0.64
N VAL A 158 1.76 10.51 0.95
CA VAL A 158 3.03 10.40 1.69
C VAL A 158 4.16 11.12 0.94
N PHE A 159 4.30 10.91 -0.38
CA PHE A 159 5.28 11.61 -1.21
C PHE A 159 5.14 13.13 -1.11
N GLN A 160 3.93 13.66 -1.18
CA GLN A 160 3.68 15.10 -1.12
C GLN A 160 3.99 15.72 0.25
N SER A 161 3.83 14.98 1.36
CA SER A 161 4.27 15.42 2.70
C SER A 161 5.78 15.35 2.85
N VAL A 162 6.40 14.23 2.44
CA VAL A 162 7.87 14.02 2.45
C VAL A 162 8.59 15.06 1.59
N LEU A 163 8.01 15.43 0.44
CA LEU A 163 8.51 16.47 -0.44
C LEU A 163 8.53 17.84 0.28
N ARG A 164 7.47 18.18 1.01
CA ARG A 164 7.34 19.42 1.82
C ARG A 164 8.23 19.42 3.05
N ALA A 165 8.46 18.26 3.67
CA ALA A 165 9.37 18.08 4.80
C ALA A 165 10.87 18.19 4.41
N ASN A 166 11.18 18.57 3.16
CA ASN A 166 12.54 18.63 2.61
C ASN A 166 13.36 17.33 2.77
N LEU A 167 12.69 16.18 2.80
CA LEU A 167 13.37 14.90 2.86
C LEU A 167 13.92 14.49 1.49
N GLN A 168 14.95 13.66 1.49
CA GLN A 168 15.62 13.19 0.28
C GLN A 168 14.79 12.10 -0.39
N ILE A 169 14.12 12.45 -1.50
CA ILE A 169 13.47 11.48 -2.37
C ILE A 169 14.55 10.60 -3.01
N LYS A 170 14.35 9.28 -2.95
CA LYS A 170 15.31 8.29 -3.44
C LYS A 170 14.80 7.56 -4.69
N VAL A 171 13.55 7.08 -4.62
CA VAL A 171 12.86 6.42 -5.74
C VAL A 171 11.46 6.98 -5.83
N ARG A 172 11.05 7.39 -7.04
CA ARG A 172 9.70 7.86 -7.34
C ARG A 172 9.40 7.59 -8.82
N ALA A 173 8.22 7.05 -9.11
CA ALA A 173 7.66 6.92 -10.45
C ALA A 173 6.34 7.70 -10.57
N CYS A 174 5.98 8.12 -11.78
CA CYS A 174 4.63 8.63 -12.08
C CYS A 174 3.73 7.53 -12.65
N HIS A 175 2.41 7.72 -12.55
CA HIS A 175 1.43 6.91 -13.28
C HIS A 175 1.63 7.05 -14.80
N SER A 176 1.19 6.04 -15.55
CA SER A 176 1.07 6.10 -17.01
C SER A 176 -0.15 6.90 -17.49
N LEU A 177 -1.17 7.07 -16.64
CA LEU A 177 -2.41 7.79 -16.93
C LEU A 177 -2.55 9.06 -16.10
N GLU A 178 -3.30 10.04 -16.64
CA GLU A 178 -3.73 11.21 -15.88
C GLU A 178 -4.59 10.79 -14.67
N ILE A 179 -4.22 11.27 -13.48
CA ILE A 179 -4.93 11.05 -12.20
C ILE A 179 -5.44 12.38 -11.64
N SER A 180 -6.40 12.33 -10.71
CA SER A 180 -7.13 13.51 -10.21
C SER A 180 -6.88 13.87 -8.74
N TYR A 181 -6.35 12.95 -7.93
CA TYR A 181 -6.25 13.13 -6.47
C TYR A 181 -5.02 13.93 -6.00
N VAL A 182 -4.05 14.19 -6.89
CA VAL A 182 -2.96 15.17 -6.72
C VAL A 182 -2.71 15.87 -8.06
N PRO A 183 -2.08 17.06 -8.09
CA PRO A 183 -1.72 17.72 -9.35
C PRO A 183 -0.83 16.83 -10.23
N LEU A 184 -1.06 16.83 -11.55
CA LEU A 184 -0.26 16.06 -12.52
C LEU A 184 1.23 16.44 -12.42
N GLY A 185 2.07 15.48 -12.03
CA GLY A 185 3.49 15.64 -11.73
C GLY A 185 3.84 15.47 -10.25
N GLY A 186 2.85 15.59 -9.36
CA GLY A 186 2.96 15.47 -7.90
C GLY A 186 2.54 14.10 -7.33
N ASP A 187 2.47 13.06 -8.16
CA ASP A 187 2.11 11.70 -7.78
C ASP A 187 3.34 10.81 -7.54
N ALA A 188 3.16 9.73 -6.79
CA ALA A 188 4.12 8.64 -6.64
C ALA A 188 3.38 7.29 -6.76
N THR A 189 3.46 6.65 -7.92
CA THR A 189 2.85 5.33 -8.15
C THR A 189 3.66 4.23 -7.47
N VAL A 190 2.98 3.17 -7.05
CA VAL A 190 3.57 1.97 -6.45
C VAL A 190 2.89 0.71 -6.98
N GLN A 191 3.68 -0.32 -7.20
CA GLN A 191 3.24 -1.65 -7.59
C GLN A 191 4.22 -2.67 -6.99
N TRP A 192 3.68 -3.71 -6.36
CA TRP A 192 4.48 -4.73 -5.70
C TRP A 192 5.47 -5.39 -6.69
N ASN A 193 6.71 -5.59 -6.25
CA ASN A 193 7.83 -6.14 -7.04
C ASN A 193 8.21 -5.38 -8.35
N SER A 194 7.70 -4.17 -8.60
CA SER A 194 8.07 -3.40 -9.82
C SER A 194 8.27 -1.89 -9.63
N GLN A 195 7.44 -1.22 -8.82
CA GLN A 195 7.49 0.23 -8.62
C GLN A 195 7.32 0.55 -7.14
N ASP A 196 8.23 1.35 -6.58
CA ASP A 196 8.21 1.70 -5.17
C ASP A 196 8.39 3.21 -4.98
N PHE A 197 7.92 3.71 -3.85
CA PHE A 197 8.23 5.06 -3.38
C PHE A 197 9.19 4.94 -2.20
N GLN A 198 10.37 5.54 -2.33
CA GLN A 198 11.43 5.49 -1.33
C GLN A 198 11.97 6.88 -1.04
N PHE A 199 12.24 7.16 0.22
CA PHE A 199 12.92 8.37 0.67
C PHE A 199 13.89 8.05 1.81
N VAL A 200 14.88 8.91 2.02
CA VAL A 200 15.79 8.84 3.16
C VAL A 200 15.39 9.90 4.18
N ASN A 201 15.31 9.52 5.45
CA ASN A 201 15.33 10.51 6.52
C ASN A 201 16.76 11.06 6.64
N ASN A 202 17.04 12.13 5.91
CA ASN A 202 18.33 12.84 5.93
C ASN A 202 18.41 13.94 7.00
N SER A 203 17.49 13.95 7.99
CA SER A 203 17.55 14.83 9.15
C SER A 203 18.37 14.22 10.30
N ASP A 204 18.59 15.00 11.37
CA ASP A 204 19.30 14.59 12.59
C ASP A 204 18.36 14.08 13.71
N SER A 205 17.08 13.87 13.41
CA SER A 205 16.07 13.30 14.32
C SER A 205 15.44 12.05 13.72
N ASP A 206 14.94 11.16 14.58
CA ASP A 206 13.88 10.25 14.18
C ASP A 206 12.65 11.07 13.75
N ILE A 207 11.97 10.60 12.70
CA ILE A 207 10.68 11.13 12.25
C ILE A 207 9.61 10.04 12.31
N ARG A 208 8.34 10.44 12.38
CA ARG A 208 7.17 9.56 12.34
C ARG A 208 6.24 9.99 11.21
N LEU A 209 5.63 9.02 10.53
CA LEU A 209 4.50 9.27 9.63
C LEU A 209 3.20 9.12 10.42
N SER A 210 2.51 10.23 10.65
CA SER A 210 1.15 10.26 11.18
C SER A 210 0.19 10.29 9.99
N VAL A 211 -0.56 9.21 9.79
CA VAL A 211 -1.37 9.01 8.57
C VAL A 211 -2.80 8.69 8.97
N THR A 212 -3.76 9.42 8.41
CA THR A 212 -5.18 9.27 8.72
C THR A 212 -6.03 9.32 7.46
N ALA A 213 -7.12 8.56 7.41
CA ALA A 213 -8.12 8.67 6.35
C ALA A 213 -9.53 8.55 6.91
N ASN A 214 -10.27 9.65 6.92
CA ASN A 214 -11.62 9.76 7.47
C ASN A 214 -12.47 10.65 6.55
N ASP A 215 -13.76 10.34 6.39
CA ASP A 215 -14.73 11.19 5.69
C ASP A 215 -14.31 11.69 4.30
N GLY A 216 -13.61 10.84 3.54
CA GLY A 216 -13.12 11.17 2.19
C GLY A 216 -11.88 12.08 2.18
N THR A 217 -11.25 12.30 3.34
CA THR A 217 -10.03 13.09 3.51
C THR A 217 -8.89 12.16 3.94
N LEU A 218 -7.78 12.20 3.22
CA LEU A 218 -6.58 11.40 3.50
C LEU A 218 -5.40 12.34 3.74
N THR A 219 -4.84 12.32 4.95
CA THR A 219 -3.76 13.21 5.37
C THR A 219 -2.55 12.41 5.82
N CYS A 220 -1.36 12.87 5.45
CA CYS A 220 -0.09 12.41 5.98
C CYS A 220 0.68 13.60 6.55
N THR A 221 1.06 13.52 7.82
CA THR A 221 1.93 14.48 8.51
C THR A 221 3.26 13.82 8.83
N VAL A 222 4.36 14.54 8.55
CA VAL A 222 5.71 14.15 8.95
C VAL A 222 6.02 14.85 10.27
N GLU A 223 6.17 14.08 11.33
CA GLU A 223 6.42 14.54 12.70
C GLU A 223 7.84 14.19 13.14
N ALA A 224 8.41 14.92 14.11
CA ALA A 224 9.77 14.70 14.62
C ALA A 224 9.87 14.79 16.15
N LYS A 225 10.89 14.12 16.71
CA LYS A 225 11.27 14.23 18.15
C LYS A 225 11.96 15.55 18.49
N LYS A 226 12.60 16.18 17.52
CA LYS A 226 13.25 17.50 17.63
C LYS A 226 12.60 18.49 16.66
N ASP A 227 12.71 19.78 16.96
CA ASP A 227 12.39 20.84 16.01
C ASP A 227 13.36 20.76 14.81
N ILE A 228 12.83 20.43 13.63
CA ILE A 228 13.57 20.39 12.38
C ILE A 228 12.99 21.46 11.46
N ASN A 229 13.81 22.45 11.12
CA ASN A 229 13.46 23.44 10.11
C ASN A 229 13.70 22.85 8.70
N PRO A 230 12.67 22.58 7.88
CA PRO A 230 12.84 22.09 6.51
C PRO A 230 13.38 23.17 5.56
N GLY A 231 13.48 24.43 6.00
CA GLY A 231 13.75 25.61 5.19
C GLY A 231 12.48 26.14 4.52
N LYS A 232 12.62 27.24 3.77
CA LYS A 232 11.51 27.77 2.96
C LYS A 232 11.32 26.91 1.72
N VAL A 233 10.48 25.88 1.84
CA VAL A 233 10.18 24.95 0.74
C VAL A 233 9.15 25.55 -0.21
N ASP A 234 9.47 25.55 -1.51
CA ASP A 234 8.61 25.99 -2.61
C ASP A 234 8.50 24.85 -3.63
N ILE A 235 7.28 24.44 -3.98
CA ILE A 235 7.03 23.34 -4.91
C ILE A 235 6.25 23.89 -6.10
N LYS A 236 6.86 23.79 -7.28
CA LYS A 236 6.27 24.25 -8.54
C LYS A 236 6.13 23.08 -9.50
N ILE A 237 4.98 23.04 -10.18
CA ILE A 237 4.71 22.10 -11.26
C ILE A 237 4.43 22.93 -12.51
N LYS A 238 5.15 22.68 -13.59
CA LYS A 238 4.96 23.33 -14.89
C LYS A 238 4.75 22.28 -15.97
N LYS A 239 3.85 22.55 -16.91
CA LYS A 239 3.72 21.74 -18.12
C LYS A 239 4.78 22.20 -19.14
N ASP A 240 5.58 21.26 -19.61
CA ASP A 240 6.62 21.47 -20.61
C ASP A 240 6.43 20.45 -21.76
N GLY A 241 5.87 20.94 -22.87
CA GLY A 241 5.43 20.11 -23.99
C GLY A 241 4.46 18.99 -23.56
N LYS A 242 4.92 17.74 -23.67
CA LYS A 242 4.18 16.52 -23.26
C LYS A 242 4.46 16.08 -21.82
N SER A 243 5.30 16.81 -21.09
CA SER A 243 5.74 16.46 -19.73
C SER A 243 5.19 17.43 -18.69
N TYR A 244 5.12 16.97 -17.44
CA TYR A 244 4.93 17.80 -16.25
C TYR A 244 6.23 17.76 -15.46
N VAL A 245 6.84 18.93 -15.28
CA VAL A 245 8.09 19.12 -14.54
C VAL A 245 7.75 19.62 -13.15
N LEU A 246 8.02 18.81 -12.13
CA LEU A 246 7.93 19.22 -10.73
C LEU A 246 9.33 19.60 -10.25
N THR A 247 9.47 20.79 -9.69
CA THR A 247 10.68 21.29 -9.04
C THR A 247 10.37 21.64 -7.58
N ARG A 248 11.20 21.16 -6.65
CA ARG A 248 11.25 21.65 -5.27
C ARG A 248 12.48 22.56 -5.11
N SER A 249 12.24 23.76 -4.62
CA SER A 249 13.27 24.67 -4.13
C SER A 249 13.22 24.79 -2.63
N VAL A 250 14.37 25.00 -2.00
CA VAL A 250 14.50 25.28 -0.56
C VAL A 250 15.39 26.49 -0.40
N ASN A 251 14.91 27.50 0.33
CA ASN A 251 15.60 28.79 0.49
C ASN A 251 15.97 29.49 -0.84
N GLY A 252 15.28 29.13 -1.93
CA GLY A 252 15.53 29.64 -3.29
C GLY A 252 16.28 28.66 -4.21
N GLU A 253 17.00 27.69 -3.67
CA GLU A 253 17.81 26.74 -4.45
C GLU A 253 17.01 25.49 -4.83
N VAL A 254 17.01 25.10 -6.12
CA VAL A 254 16.36 23.86 -6.58
C VAL A 254 17.16 22.65 -6.08
N ASN A 255 16.54 21.78 -5.28
CA ASN A 255 17.21 20.58 -4.73
C ASN A 255 16.54 19.25 -5.11
N TYR A 256 15.43 19.29 -5.85
CA TYR A 256 14.80 18.10 -6.43
C TYR A 256 13.98 18.48 -7.68
N THR A 257 14.14 17.70 -8.75
CA THR A 257 13.40 17.86 -10.01
C THR A 257 12.94 16.49 -10.49
N THR A 258 11.69 16.36 -10.94
CA THR A 258 11.18 15.14 -11.59
C THR A 258 10.33 15.47 -12.80
N TYR A 259 10.30 14.55 -13.75
CA TYR A 259 9.58 14.66 -15.02
C TYR A 259 8.53 13.56 -15.06
N SER A 260 7.30 13.91 -15.43
CA SER A 260 6.19 12.96 -15.53
C SER A 260 5.48 13.08 -16.88
N LYS A 261 5.03 11.97 -17.45
CA LYS A 261 4.31 11.94 -18.73
C LYS A 261 3.10 11.03 -18.56
N TYR A 262 1.96 11.47 -19.07
CA TYR A 262 0.69 10.78 -18.92
C TYR A 262 0.01 10.61 -20.28
N SER A 263 -0.57 9.44 -20.49
CA SER A 263 -1.61 9.23 -21.49
C SER A 263 -2.96 9.65 -20.90
N LYS A 264 -3.89 10.07 -21.77
CA LYS A 264 -5.27 10.26 -21.36
C LYS A 264 -5.94 8.90 -21.16
N PRO A 265 -6.78 8.72 -20.12
CA PRO A 265 -7.58 7.51 -19.99
C PRO A 265 -8.48 7.31 -21.22
N LYS A 266 -8.61 6.07 -21.70
CA LYS A 266 -9.69 5.72 -22.64
C LYS A 266 -11.03 6.00 -21.97
N THR A 267 -11.93 6.70 -22.64
CA THR A 267 -13.31 6.87 -22.17
C THR A 267 -14.00 5.51 -22.12
N GLU A 268 -14.56 5.15 -20.96
CA GLU A 268 -15.38 3.94 -20.83
C GLU A 268 -16.52 4.00 -21.85
N LYS A 269 -16.57 3.03 -22.77
CA LYS A 269 -17.73 2.83 -23.63
C LYS A 269 -18.89 2.38 -22.74
N THR A 270 -19.75 3.32 -22.36
CA THR A 270 -20.97 3.03 -21.62
C THR A 270 -21.89 2.19 -22.49
N THR A 271 -21.80 0.87 -22.36
CA THR A 271 -22.79 -0.06 -22.93
C THR A 271 -24.12 0.23 -22.25
N LYS A 272 -24.97 1.00 -22.93
CA LYS A 272 -26.38 1.15 -22.56
C LYS A 272 -27.02 -0.22 -22.61
N LYS A 273 -27.03 -0.92 -21.46
CA LYS A 273 -27.86 -2.10 -21.27
C LYS A 273 -29.31 -1.61 -21.39
N SER A 274 -29.99 -2.12 -22.41
CA SER A 274 -31.27 -1.56 -22.84
C SER A 274 -32.38 -1.99 -21.88
N ASP A 275 -32.91 -1.04 -21.11
CA ASP A 275 -34.19 -1.15 -20.42
C ASP A 275 -35.35 -1.15 -21.43
N LYS A 276 -35.43 -2.23 -22.21
CA LYS A 276 -36.57 -2.55 -23.08
C LYS A 276 -37.31 -3.76 -22.51
N LYS A 277 -37.76 -3.64 -21.26
CA LYS A 277 -38.68 -4.61 -20.65
C LYS A 277 -39.70 -4.01 -19.68
N ASP A 278 -40.16 -2.77 -19.94
CA ASP A 278 -41.28 -2.20 -19.17
C ASP A 278 -42.18 -1.22 -19.97
N LYS A 279 -42.42 -1.51 -21.25
CA LYS A 279 -43.47 -0.81 -22.05
C LYS A 279 -44.70 -1.66 -22.39
N ASP A 280 -44.61 -2.99 -22.37
CA ASP A 280 -45.74 -3.86 -22.74
C ASP A 280 -46.76 -4.09 -21.61
N LYS A 281 -46.52 -3.55 -20.41
CA LYS A 281 -47.44 -3.68 -19.26
C LYS A 281 -48.40 -2.49 -19.08
N LYS A 282 -48.18 -1.36 -19.75
CA LYS A 282 -48.98 -0.13 -19.55
C LYS A 282 -50.14 0.05 -20.53
N ASP A 283 -50.19 -0.71 -21.62
CA ASP A 283 -51.28 -0.68 -22.61
C ASP A 283 -52.37 -1.75 -22.40
N LYS A 284 -52.20 -2.69 -21.44
CA LYS A 284 -53.29 -3.61 -21.05
C LYS A 284 -54.25 -3.01 -20.03
N ASP A 285 -53.76 -2.27 -19.02
CA ASP A 285 -54.62 -1.68 -17.98
C ASP A 285 -55.47 -0.49 -18.45
N LYS A 286 -55.20 0.05 -19.65
CA LYS A 286 -56.02 1.13 -20.24
C LYS A 286 -57.22 0.62 -21.05
N LYS A 287 -57.31 -0.68 -21.36
CA LYS A 287 -58.37 -1.24 -22.22
C LYS A 287 -59.58 -1.80 -21.46
N ASP A 288 -59.46 -2.02 -20.14
CA ASP A 288 -60.55 -2.54 -19.29
C ASP A 288 -61.30 -1.47 -18.46
N LYS A 289 -60.82 -0.21 -18.42
CA LYS A 289 -61.56 0.86 -17.73
C LYS A 289 -62.68 1.50 -18.58
N ASP A 290 -62.54 1.55 -19.90
CA ASP A 290 -63.57 2.15 -20.78
C ASP A 290 -64.78 1.23 -21.02
N LYS A 291 -64.68 -0.07 -20.70
CA LYS A 291 -65.80 -1.04 -20.87
C LYS A 291 -66.81 -1.07 -19.72
N LYS A 292 -66.60 -0.29 -18.64
CA LYS A 292 -67.49 -0.29 -17.46
C LYS A 292 -68.33 0.99 -17.29
N SER A 293 -68.25 1.94 -18.23
CA SER A 293 -68.96 3.23 -18.17
C SER A 293 -70.26 3.29 -18.98
N THR A 294 -70.52 2.32 -19.88
CA THR A 294 -71.64 2.36 -20.85
C THR A 294 -72.80 1.40 -20.55
N LYS A 295 -72.93 0.90 -19.30
CA LYS A 295 -74.07 0.06 -18.88
C LYS A 295 -74.76 0.55 -17.60
N LYS A 296 -75.15 1.83 -17.60
CA LYS A 296 -76.10 2.38 -16.60
C LYS A 296 -76.83 3.65 -17.09
N LYS A 297 -77.67 3.52 -18.14
CA LYS A 297 -78.71 4.48 -18.53
C LYS A 297 -79.65 3.84 -19.56
N SER A 298 -80.65 3.11 -19.05
CA SER A 298 -81.79 2.59 -19.82
C SER A 298 -82.82 2.02 -18.83
N ASP A 299 -83.52 2.94 -18.17
CA ASP A 299 -84.87 2.77 -17.61
C ASP A 299 -85.72 3.89 -18.25
#